data_AF-A0A8J3E4A0-F1
#
_entry.id   AF-A0A8J3E4A0-F1
#
_cell.length_a   1.000
_cell.length_b   1.000
_cell.length_c   1.000
_cell.angle_alpha   90.00
_cell.angle_beta   90.00
_cell.angle_gamma   90.00
#
_symmetry.space_group_name_H-M   'P 1'
#
loop_
_entity.id
_entity.type
_entity.pdbx_description
1 polymer ?
#
loop_
_entity_poly.entity_id
_entity_poly.type
_entity_poly.pdbx_seq_one_letter_code
_entity_poly.pdbx_strand_id
1 'polypeptide(L)'
;MAIPLLQHAPRWLTEATLALALLASSSGPAAAGVVVQTDIVSDGKPPAVVTDHNLLNAWGISYAPTGPFWISANGAGLALVFDGQGTKLLTVTIPAPPGATGASAPTGQVFNATQDFVVSAKDKSGMTHSAPAVFLFATEDGTISGWSPKVDPTNAVIAVNHSTLNPSAVYKGLTIFTDASGSYLLATNFRFGVVEVYDGHFHLVRTFRDHRLPSDFAPFNIQNLNGHLYVTYAKQDAERHDDVKGVGNGFVERVDIFGTIKASVHDRDDLNSPWGLAIAPRSFGRFAGKLLVGNFGDGAIHAFRPGNLHARGALKTDGAHEKRHDLKIDGLWALIVGNGGKGGDKDKVYFSAGPNGEADGLFGNLAFVHHEDDDQGENED
;
A
#
# COMPACT_ATOMS: atom_id res chain seq x y z
N MET A 1 88.92 33.47 -9.70
CA MET A 1 89.04 34.88 -10.12
C MET A 1 87.65 35.50 -10.03
N ALA A 2 87.51 36.55 -9.21
CA ALA A 2 86.41 37.53 -9.06
C ALA A 2 84.98 37.09 -8.65
N ILE A 3 84.47 37.81 -7.65
CA ILE A 3 83.11 37.85 -7.05
C ILE A 3 82.33 39.06 -7.69
N PRO A 4 81.11 39.46 -7.24
CA PRO A 4 79.72 39.14 -7.66
C PRO A 4 79.01 40.30 -8.42
N LEU A 5 77.71 40.18 -8.73
CA LEU A 5 76.73 41.24 -8.42
C LEU A 5 75.26 40.79 -8.47
N LEU A 6 74.53 41.37 -7.52
CA LEU A 6 73.15 41.18 -7.07
C LEU A 6 72.11 41.97 -7.90
N GLN A 7 70.82 41.74 -7.61
CA GLN A 7 69.59 42.58 -7.80
C GLN A 7 68.61 42.09 -8.87
N HIS A 8 67.27 42.09 -8.74
CA HIS A 8 66.26 42.25 -7.67
C HIS A 8 64.92 41.70 -8.26
N ALA A 9 63.96 41.37 -7.39
CA ALA A 9 62.64 40.71 -7.61
C ALA A 9 61.63 41.55 -8.49
N PRO A 10 60.30 41.24 -8.68
CA PRO A 10 59.42 40.19 -8.10
C PRO A 10 58.26 39.58 -8.98
N ARG A 11 57.61 38.55 -8.39
CA ARG A 11 56.16 38.16 -8.36
C ARG A 11 55.19 38.52 -9.49
N TRP A 12 54.48 37.49 -9.99
CA TRP A 12 53.06 37.58 -10.40
C TRP A 12 52.35 36.25 -10.11
N LEU A 13 51.34 36.31 -9.23
CA LEU A 13 50.34 35.27 -8.94
C LEU A 13 49.28 35.32 -10.05
N THR A 14 48.87 34.17 -10.59
CA THR A 14 47.66 34.03 -11.40
C THR A 14 46.47 33.72 -10.49
N GLU A 15 45.48 34.61 -10.48
CA GLU A 15 44.17 34.42 -9.84
C GLU A 15 43.30 33.46 -10.66
N ALA A 16 42.68 32.48 -10.00
CA ALA A 16 41.66 31.62 -10.56
C ALA A 16 40.28 32.12 -10.09
N THR A 17 39.42 32.54 -11.01
CA THR A 17 38.06 32.97 -10.73
C THR A 17 37.13 31.75 -10.74
N LEU A 18 36.54 31.43 -9.59
CA LEU A 18 35.54 30.37 -9.45
C LEU A 18 34.14 31.00 -9.59
N ALA A 19 33.44 30.73 -10.69
CA ALA A 19 32.06 31.15 -10.89
C ALA A 19 31.11 30.13 -10.24
N LEU A 20 30.50 30.51 -9.12
CA LEU A 20 29.47 29.73 -8.44
C LEU A 20 28.10 30.06 -9.04
N ALA A 21 27.57 29.20 -9.90
CA ALA A 21 26.19 29.33 -10.39
C ALA A 21 25.22 28.87 -9.29
N LEU A 22 24.58 29.82 -8.61
CA LEU A 22 23.40 29.54 -7.77
C LEU A 22 22.24 29.14 -8.68
N LEU A 23 21.94 27.85 -8.76
CA LEU A 23 20.63 27.37 -9.20
C LEU A 23 19.63 27.70 -8.07
N ALA A 24 18.97 28.86 -8.17
CA ALA A 24 17.81 29.14 -7.36
C ALA A 24 16.68 28.21 -7.80
N SER A 25 16.43 27.15 -7.02
CA SER A 25 15.22 26.35 -7.15
C SER A 25 14.02 27.22 -6.78
N SER A 26 13.34 27.78 -7.78
CA SER A 26 12.06 28.45 -7.58
C SER A 26 11.02 27.38 -7.21
N SER A 27 10.89 27.09 -5.92
CA SER A 27 9.72 26.39 -5.41
C SER A 27 8.54 27.37 -5.46
N GLY A 28 7.81 27.37 -6.57
CA GLY A 28 6.53 28.06 -6.67
C GLY A 28 5.55 27.55 -5.61
N PRO A 29 4.55 28.35 -5.23
CA PRO A 29 3.51 27.89 -4.31
C PRO A 29 2.89 26.60 -4.86
N ALA A 30 2.79 25.57 -4.00
CA ALA A 30 2.10 24.35 -4.38
C ALA A 30 0.64 24.70 -4.68
N ALA A 31 0.22 24.51 -5.94
CA ALA A 31 -1.13 24.83 -6.39
C ALA A 31 -2.16 24.22 -5.44
N ALA A 32 -3.09 25.06 -4.97
CA ALA A 32 -4.23 24.60 -4.20
C ALA A 32 -5.12 23.74 -5.10
N GLY A 33 -5.76 22.71 -4.52
CA GLY A 33 -6.66 21.83 -5.25
C GLY A 33 -7.46 20.94 -4.30
N VAL A 34 -8.34 20.14 -4.87
CA VAL A 34 -9.21 19.19 -4.16
C VAL A 34 -9.01 17.79 -4.72
N VAL A 35 -9.43 16.79 -3.96
CA VAL A 35 -9.47 15.41 -4.43
C VAL A 35 -10.91 15.04 -4.78
N VAL A 36 -11.13 14.56 -5.99
CA VAL A 36 -12.42 14.05 -6.47
C VAL A 36 -12.39 12.53 -6.43
N GLN A 37 -13.41 11.95 -5.80
CA GLN A 37 -13.63 10.50 -5.75
C GLN A 37 -14.49 10.04 -6.92
N THR A 38 -14.21 8.84 -7.44
CA THR A 38 -15.07 8.14 -8.40
C THR A 38 -15.19 6.68 -8.02
N ASP A 39 -16.41 6.23 -7.82
CA ASP A 39 -16.75 4.85 -7.45
C ASP A 39 -16.89 4.01 -8.71
N ILE A 40 -15.95 3.08 -8.92
CA ILE A 40 -15.84 2.32 -10.17
C ILE A 40 -16.67 1.03 -10.09
N VAL A 41 -16.41 0.19 -9.09
CA VAL A 41 -17.12 -1.08 -8.88
C VAL A 41 -17.62 -1.16 -7.45
N SER A 42 -18.87 -1.59 -7.27
CA SER A 42 -19.39 -2.01 -5.96
C SER A 42 -20.26 -3.24 -6.09
N ASP A 43 -20.66 -3.84 -4.97
CA ASP A 43 -21.69 -4.89 -4.93
C ASP A 43 -23.12 -4.35 -5.11
N GLY A 44 -23.25 -3.05 -5.38
CA GLY A 44 -24.50 -2.32 -5.54
C GLY A 44 -24.71 -1.28 -4.43
N LYS A 45 -23.86 -1.29 -3.39
CA LYS A 45 -23.90 -0.35 -2.27
C LYS A 45 -22.47 0.05 -1.86
N PRO A 46 -22.07 1.33 -1.99
CA PRO A 46 -22.81 2.44 -2.59
C PRO A 46 -22.98 2.25 -4.11
N PRO A 47 -23.81 3.06 -4.79
CA PRO A 47 -23.85 3.08 -6.24
C PRO A 47 -22.47 3.35 -6.86
N ALA A 48 -22.11 2.59 -7.88
CA ALA A 48 -20.86 2.72 -8.63
C ALA A 48 -21.14 2.60 -10.13
N VAL A 49 -20.12 2.86 -10.97
CA VAL A 49 -20.23 2.71 -12.43
C VAL A 49 -20.60 1.29 -12.84
N VAL A 50 -20.03 0.29 -12.17
CA VAL A 50 -20.26 -1.14 -12.40
C VAL A 50 -20.71 -1.81 -11.12
N THR A 51 -21.66 -2.75 -11.23
CA THR A 51 -22.08 -3.60 -10.13
C THR A 51 -21.54 -5.02 -10.29
N ASP A 52 -20.82 -5.51 -9.27
CA ASP A 52 -20.45 -6.92 -9.11
C ASP A 52 -20.75 -7.38 -7.69
N HIS A 53 -21.82 -8.16 -7.53
CA HIS A 53 -22.30 -8.65 -6.22
C HIS A 53 -21.29 -9.55 -5.47
N ASN A 54 -20.18 -9.94 -6.10
CA ASN A 54 -19.13 -10.70 -5.41
C ASN A 54 -18.09 -9.78 -4.76
N LEU A 55 -18.10 -8.47 -5.02
CA LEU A 55 -17.17 -7.52 -4.41
C LEU A 55 -17.64 -7.16 -3.00
N LEU A 56 -17.56 -8.12 -2.07
CA LEU A 56 -17.92 -7.95 -0.66
C LEU A 56 -16.66 -7.70 0.16
N ASN A 57 -16.65 -6.64 0.98
CA ASN A 57 -15.50 -6.18 1.76
C ASN A 57 -14.22 -6.13 0.91
N ALA A 58 -14.14 -5.16 -0.01
CA ALA A 58 -12.99 -5.01 -0.89
C ALA A 58 -11.76 -4.60 -0.06
N TRP A 59 -10.83 -5.53 0.16
CA TRP A 59 -9.75 -5.37 1.12
C TRP A 59 -8.44 -4.96 0.46
N GLY A 60 -7.53 -5.90 0.15
CA GLY A 60 -6.25 -5.59 -0.48
C GLY A 60 -6.37 -5.32 -1.98
N ILE A 61 -5.52 -4.44 -2.53
CA ILE A 61 -5.34 -4.25 -3.98
C ILE A 61 -3.87 -4.46 -4.35
N SER A 62 -3.63 -5.13 -5.48
CA SER A 62 -2.30 -5.17 -6.12
C SER A 62 -2.41 -5.27 -7.64
N TYR A 63 -1.31 -5.07 -8.36
CA TYR A 63 -1.22 -5.35 -9.80
C TYR A 63 0.20 -5.75 -10.20
N ALA A 64 0.34 -6.34 -11.39
CA ALA A 64 1.60 -6.43 -12.11
C ALA A 64 1.91 -5.10 -12.85
N PRO A 65 3.16 -4.80 -13.27
CA PRO A 65 3.56 -3.49 -13.81
C PRO A 65 2.70 -2.88 -14.93
N THR A 66 2.04 -3.69 -15.74
CA THR A 66 1.05 -3.24 -16.76
C THR A 66 -0.28 -3.99 -16.66
N GLY A 67 -0.43 -4.80 -15.61
CA GLY A 67 -1.55 -5.71 -15.41
C GLY A 67 -2.78 -5.01 -14.84
N PRO A 68 -3.93 -5.71 -14.83
CA PRO A 68 -5.15 -5.23 -14.18
C PRO A 68 -5.02 -5.19 -12.66
N PHE A 69 -5.98 -4.54 -12.00
CA PHE A 69 -6.14 -4.60 -10.55
C PHE A 69 -6.61 -5.99 -10.13
N TRP A 70 -5.94 -6.54 -9.13
CA TRP A 70 -6.41 -7.66 -8.34
C TRP A 70 -6.97 -7.10 -7.05
N ILE A 71 -8.11 -7.59 -6.60
CA ILE A 71 -8.80 -7.11 -5.40
C ILE A 71 -9.27 -8.31 -4.58
N SER A 72 -8.83 -8.40 -3.33
CA SER A 72 -9.34 -9.40 -2.39
C SER A 72 -10.76 -9.01 -1.98
N ALA A 73 -11.76 -9.80 -2.38
CA ALA A 73 -13.12 -9.69 -1.90
C ALA A 73 -13.25 -10.60 -0.67
N ASN A 74 -12.96 -10.02 0.50
CA ASN A 74 -12.84 -10.75 1.76
C ASN A 74 -14.13 -11.54 2.08
N GLY A 75 -15.29 -10.89 1.97
CA GLY A 75 -16.58 -11.51 2.30
C GLY A 75 -17.02 -12.61 1.32
N ALA A 76 -16.37 -12.73 0.16
CA ALA A 76 -16.71 -13.72 -0.86
C ALA A 76 -15.69 -14.86 -0.98
N GLY A 77 -14.51 -14.75 -0.35
CA GLY A 77 -13.42 -15.71 -0.54
C GLY A 77 -12.81 -15.71 -1.93
N LEU A 78 -12.77 -14.54 -2.57
CA LEU A 78 -12.33 -14.39 -3.96
C LEU A 78 -11.23 -13.34 -4.08
N ALA A 79 -10.42 -13.48 -5.13
CA ALA A 79 -9.71 -12.38 -5.75
C ALA A 79 -10.39 -12.04 -7.09
N LEU A 80 -10.91 -10.81 -7.19
CA LEU A 80 -11.56 -10.29 -8.39
C LEU A 80 -10.59 -9.41 -9.16
N VAL A 81 -10.59 -9.56 -10.48
CA VAL A 81 -9.64 -8.86 -11.35
C VAL A 81 -10.37 -7.92 -12.30
N PHE A 82 -10.05 -6.63 -12.23
CA PHE A 82 -10.68 -5.57 -13.02
C PHE A 82 -9.64 -4.71 -13.73
N ASP A 83 -9.98 -4.18 -14.90
CA ASP A 83 -9.23 -3.03 -15.44
C ASP A 83 -9.60 -1.72 -14.71
N GLY A 84 -8.91 -0.63 -15.04
CA GLY A 84 -9.15 0.68 -14.44
C GLY A 84 -10.51 1.31 -14.76
N GLN A 85 -11.33 0.67 -15.60
CA GLN A 85 -12.69 1.09 -15.94
C GLN A 85 -13.75 0.21 -15.24
N GLY A 86 -13.33 -0.80 -14.47
CA GLY A 86 -14.22 -1.72 -13.77
C GLY A 86 -14.66 -2.93 -14.58
N THR A 87 -14.08 -3.16 -15.77
CA THR A 87 -14.37 -4.37 -16.55
C THR A 87 -13.77 -5.58 -15.85
N LYS A 88 -14.61 -6.55 -15.45
CA LYS A 88 -14.12 -7.81 -14.87
C LYS A 88 -13.42 -8.66 -15.92
N LEU A 89 -12.22 -9.14 -15.58
CA LEU A 89 -11.35 -9.93 -16.45
C LEU A 89 -11.16 -11.37 -15.95
N LEU A 90 -11.17 -11.57 -14.63
CA LEU A 90 -10.92 -12.88 -14.01
C LEU A 90 -11.50 -12.89 -12.59
N THR A 91 -11.89 -14.09 -12.15
CA THR A 91 -12.20 -14.40 -10.75
C THR A 91 -11.34 -15.59 -10.34
N VAL A 92 -10.65 -15.48 -9.21
CA VAL A 92 -9.87 -16.55 -8.60
C VAL A 92 -10.44 -16.87 -7.23
N THR A 93 -10.72 -18.14 -6.97
CA THR A 93 -11.11 -18.62 -5.64
C THR A 93 -9.89 -18.66 -4.73
N ILE A 94 -10.00 -18.05 -3.55
CA ILE A 94 -9.03 -18.22 -2.48
C ILE A 94 -9.51 -19.39 -1.61
N PRO A 95 -8.69 -20.41 -1.38
CA PRO A 95 -9.13 -21.60 -0.66
C PRO A 95 -9.25 -21.32 0.84
N ALA A 96 -10.36 -21.73 1.43
CA ALA A 96 -10.49 -21.85 2.88
C ALA A 96 -9.58 -22.99 3.40
N PRO A 97 -9.08 -22.91 4.64
CA PRO A 97 -8.29 -23.99 5.21
C PRO A 97 -9.08 -25.31 5.28
N PRO A 98 -8.41 -26.47 5.23
CA PRO A 98 -9.09 -27.76 5.34
C PRO A 98 -9.97 -27.86 6.59
N GLY A 99 -11.23 -28.27 6.40
CA GLY A 99 -12.21 -28.41 7.47
C GLY A 99 -13.05 -27.17 7.77
N ALA A 100 -12.73 -26.02 7.16
CA ALA A 100 -13.61 -24.85 7.20
C ALA A 100 -14.89 -25.09 6.38
N THR A 101 -16.00 -24.51 6.83
CA THR A 101 -17.34 -24.69 6.23
C THR A 101 -17.83 -23.48 5.43
N GLY A 102 -17.11 -22.35 5.49
CA GLY A 102 -17.42 -21.11 4.79
C GLY A 102 -16.41 -20.76 3.69
N ALA A 103 -16.67 -19.65 2.99
CA ALA A 103 -15.68 -19.02 2.14
C ALA A 103 -14.48 -18.57 3.00
N SER A 104 -13.28 -18.54 2.42
CA SER A 104 -12.13 -17.91 3.07
C SER A 104 -12.33 -16.40 3.21
N ALA A 105 -11.56 -15.74 4.06
CA ALA A 105 -11.52 -14.30 4.25
C ALA A 105 -10.17 -13.72 3.77
N PRO A 106 -9.95 -13.51 2.46
CA PRO A 106 -8.71 -12.95 1.93
C PRO A 106 -8.53 -11.48 2.30
N THR A 107 -7.30 -11.07 2.61
CA THR A 107 -6.95 -9.71 3.06
C THR A 107 -5.93 -9.05 2.12
N GLY A 108 -4.73 -8.75 2.61
CA GLY A 108 -3.61 -8.26 1.82
C GLY A 108 -3.11 -9.27 0.80
N GLN A 109 -2.54 -8.75 -0.27
CA GLN A 109 -2.05 -9.53 -1.41
C GLN A 109 -0.89 -8.82 -2.09
N VAL A 110 -0.09 -9.56 -2.85
CA VAL A 110 1.08 -9.02 -3.53
C VAL A 110 1.34 -9.72 -4.86
N PHE A 111 1.73 -8.93 -5.87
CA PHE A 111 2.25 -9.45 -7.13
C PHE A 111 3.67 -10.00 -6.94
N ASN A 112 3.91 -11.21 -7.44
CA ASN A 112 5.21 -11.84 -7.42
C ASN A 112 5.96 -11.63 -8.74
N ALA A 113 7.00 -10.81 -8.70
CA ALA A 113 7.89 -10.58 -9.84
C ALA A 113 9.07 -11.57 -9.92
N THR A 114 9.18 -12.50 -8.97
CA THR A 114 10.32 -13.41 -8.84
C THR A 114 10.01 -14.78 -9.47
N GLN A 115 10.96 -15.72 -9.38
CA GLN A 115 10.73 -17.14 -9.72
C GLN A 115 10.59 -18.02 -8.46
N ASP A 116 10.55 -17.39 -7.29
CA ASP A 116 10.36 -18.06 -6.00
C ASP A 116 8.87 -18.25 -5.72
N PHE A 117 8.55 -18.78 -4.53
CA PHE A 117 7.19 -18.99 -4.05
C PHE A 117 6.39 -19.95 -4.95
N VAL A 118 7.01 -21.10 -5.25
CA VAL A 118 6.40 -22.16 -6.06
C VAL A 118 5.23 -22.81 -5.32
N VAL A 119 4.06 -22.82 -5.96
CA VAL A 119 2.88 -23.55 -5.49
C VAL A 119 2.65 -24.78 -6.36
N SER A 120 2.05 -25.81 -5.77
CA SER A 120 1.79 -27.09 -6.45
C SER A 120 0.42 -27.65 -6.13
N ALA A 121 -0.32 -28.08 -7.15
CA ALA A 121 -1.61 -28.75 -6.98
C ALA A 121 -1.74 -29.94 -7.93
N LYS A 122 -2.63 -30.88 -7.59
CA LYS A 122 -3.00 -31.98 -8.47
C LYS A 122 -4.26 -31.63 -9.24
N ASP A 123 -4.25 -31.87 -10.54
CA ASP A 123 -5.48 -31.80 -11.33
C ASP A 123 -6.39 -33.03 -11.09
N LYS A 124 -7.55 -33.04 -11.75
CA LYS A 124 -8.54 -34.13 -11.63
C LYS A 124 -8.03 -35.49 -12.09
N SER A 125 -6.98 -35.54 -12.90
CA SER A 125 -6.32 -36.78 -13.34
C SER A 125 -5.25 -37.27 -12.34
N GLY A 126 -4.96 -36.47 -11.31
CA GLY A 126 -3.92 -36.74 -10.33
C GLY A 126 -2.52 -36.26 -10.75
N MET A 127 -2.40 -35.57 -11.89
CA MET A 127 -1.14 -34.99 -12.35
C MET A 127 -0.81 -33.75 -11.52
N THR A 128 0.42 -33.68 -11.01
CA THR A 128 0.91 -32.51 -10.26
C THR A 128 1.39 -31.43 -11.21
N HIS A 129 0.88 -30.22 -11.03
CA HIS A 129 1.36 -29.00 -11.68
C HIS A 129 2.04 -28.12 -10.65
N SER A 130 3.20 -27.56 -11.01
CA SER A 130 4.01 -26.70 -10.12
C SER A 130 4.50 -25.49 -10.90
N ALA A 131 4.35 -24.30 -10.33
CA ALA A 131 4.90 -23.06 -10.88
C ALA A 131 5.06 -22.00 -9.80
N PRO A 132 5.95 -21.01 -9.99
CA PRO A 132 5.95 -19.80 -9.18
C PRO A 132 4.55 -19.18 -9.16
N ALA A 133 4.08 -18.81 -7.96
CA ALA A 133 2.86 -18.02 -7.82
C ALA A 133 3.06 -16.67 -8.52
N VAL A 134 2.05 -16.20 -9.26
CA VAL A 134 2.02 -14.85 -9.85
C VAL A 134 1.46 -13.84 -8.85
N PHE A 135 0.51 -14.27 -8.02
CA PHE A 135 -0.03 -13.49 -6.90
C PHE A 135 -0.06 -14.34 -5.64
N LEU A 136 0.21 -13.71 -4.50
CA LEU A 136 0.14 -14.29 -3.17
C LEU A 136 -0.93 -13.56 -2.36
N PHE A 137 -1.65 -14.30 -1.52
CA PHE A 137 -2.81 -13.82 -0.77
C PHE A 137 -2.70 -14.26 0.69
N ALA A 138 -2.93 -13.33 1.61
CA ALA A 138 -3.13 -13.60 3.04
C ALA A 138 -4.61 -13.79 3.33
N THR A 139 -4.92 -14.50 4.42
CA THR A 139 -6.29 -14.64 4.91
C THR A 139 -6.37 -14.44 6.43
N GLU A 140 -7.55 -14.05 6.89
CA GLU A 140 -7.87 -14.03 8.33
C GLU A 140 -8.01 -15.44 8.90
N ASP A 141 -8.19 -16.44 8.02
CA ASP A 141 -8.24 -17.87 8.35
C ASP A 141 -6.86 -18.46 8.69
N GLY A 142 -5.81 -17.65 8.72
CA GLY A 142 -4.46 -18.10 9.08
C GLY A 142 -3.74 -18.84 7.96
N THR A 143 -4.08 -18.56 6.70
CA THR A 143 -3.39 -19.15 5.54
C THR A 143 -2.71 -18.08 4.68
N ILE A 144 -1.64 -18.51 3.98
CA ILE A 144 -1.06 -17.78 2.86
C ILE A 144 -1.15 -18.69 1.65
N SER A 145 -1.76 -18.20 0.57
CA SER A 145 -1.99 -18.94 -0.68
C SER A 145 -1.30 -18.27 -1.86
N GLY A 146 -0.93 -19.05 -2.87
CA GLY A 146 -0.41 -18.54 -4.12
C GLY A 146 -1.24 -19.00 -5.32
N TRP A 147 -1.42 -18.12 -6.29
CA TRP A 147 -2.11 -18.42 -7.55
C TRP A 147 -1.15 -18.39 -8.72
N SER A 148 -1.21 -19.40 -9.58
CA SER A 148 -0.50 -19.42 -10.86
C SER A 148 -1.40 -20.06 -11.93
N PRO A 149 -1.60 -19.44 -13.09
CA PRO A 149 -2.46 -19.99 -14.13
C PRO A 149 -1.89 -21.28 -14.75
N LYS A 150 -0.60 -21.58 -14.49
CA LYS A 150 0.05 -22.84 -14.88
C LYS A 150 -0.24 -24.00 -13.92
N VAL A 151 -0.79 -23.72 -12.74
CA VAL A 151 -1.13 -24.71 -11.71
C VAL A 151 -2.63 -24.94 -11.69
N ASP A 152 -3.40 -23.86 -11.51
CA ASP A 152 -4.86 -23.86 -11.67
C ASP A 152 -5.30 -22.45 -12.14
N PRO A 153 -6.01 -22.34 -13.27
CA PRO A 153 -6.39 -21.05 -13.85
C PRO A 153 -7.37 -20.24 -12.99
N THR A 154 -8.08 -20.86 -12.05
CA THR A 154 -9.18 -20.24 -11.31
C THR A 154 -9.13 -20.44 -9.80
N ASN A 155 -8.19 -21.22 -9.27
CA ASN A 155 -8.06 -21.46 -7.83
C ASN A 155 -6.63 -21.21 -7.34
N ALA A 156 -6.49 -20.48 -6.24
CA ALA A 156 -5.22 -20.38 -5.53
C ALA A 156 -4.95 -21.66 -4.73
N VAL A 157 -3.70 -21.83 -4.31
CA VAL A 157 -3.21 -23.01 -3.58
C VAL A 157 -2.60 -22.57 -2.26
N ILE A 158 -3.02 -23.18 -1.15
CA ILE A 158 -2.45 -22.91 0.17
C ILE A 158 -0.97 -23.33 0.20
N ALA A 159 -0.09 -22.39 0.55
CA ALA A 159 1.34 -22.61 0.70
C ALA A 159 1.77 -22.65 2.17
N VAL A 160 1.16 -21.79 3.01
CA VAL A 160 1.35 -21.77 4.46
C VAL A 160 -0.01 -21.93 5.12
N ASN A 161 -0.09 -22.83 6.11
CA ASN A 161 -1.32 -23.06 6.87
C ASN A 161 -1.05 -23.05 8.37
N HIS A 162 -1.47 -21.97 9.02
CA HIS A 162 -1.45 -21.79 10.47
C HIS A 162 -2.87 -21.70 11.06
N SER A 163 -3.88 -22.19 10.33
CA SER A 163 -5.28 -22.17 10.75
C SER A 163 -5.56 -23.05 11.98
N THR A 164 -4.71 -24.04 12.23
CA THR A 164 -4.84 -24.99 13.34
C THR A 164 -4.04 -24.59 14.58
N LEU A 165 -3.35 -23.44 14.56
CA LEU A 165 -2.77 -22.87 15.78
C LEU A 165 -3.90 -22.52 16.76
N ASN A 166 -3.57 -22.50 18.05
CA ASN A 166 -4.52 -22.13 19.10
C ASN A 166 -4.00 -20.92 19.89
N PRO A 167 -4.48 -19.70 19.62
CA PRO A 167 -5.48 -19.35 18.59
C PRO A 167 -4.92 -19.35 17.15
N SER A 168 -5.78 -19.40 16.13
CA SER A 168 -5.39 -19.37 14.71
C SER A 168 -4.64 -18.08 14.36
N ALA A 169 -3.68 -18.16 13.42
CA ALA A 169 -3.10 -16.94 12.84
C ALA A 169 -4.18 -16.07 12.16
N VAL A 170 -3.94 -14.75 12.08
CA VAL A 170 -4.78 -13.80 11.33
C VAL A 170 -3.83 -12.93 10.51
N TYR A 171 -3.76 -13.17 9.20
CA TYR A 171 -2.89 -12.39 8.32
C TYR A 171 -3.66 -11.23 7.72
N LYS A 172 -3.14 -10.00 7.85
CA LYS A 172 -3.82 -8.79 7.37
C LYS A 172 -3.16 -8.16 6.13
N GLY A 173 -1.84 -8.30 5.97
CA GLY A 173 -1.04 -7.64 4.92
C GLY A 173 0.13 -8.49 4.44
N LEU A 174 0.50 -8.33 3.15
CA LEU A 174 1.62 -9.01 2.51
C LEU A 174 2.48 -8.02 1.69
N THR A 175 3.79 -8.23 1.70
CA THR A 175 4.68 -7.64 0.69
C THR A 175 5.84 -8.58 0.36
N ILE A 176 6.42 -8.41 -0.83
CA ILE A 176 7.70 -9.04 -1.18
C ILE A 176 8.82 -8.01 -1.05
N PHE A 177 9.95 -8.45 -0.52
CA PHE A 177 11.20 -7.73 -0.53
C PHE A 177 12.29 -8.62 -1.14
N THR A 178 13.08 -8.05 -2.04
CA THR A 178 14.20 -8.77 -2.68
C THR A 178 15.47 -7.96 -2.51
N ASP A 179 16.54 -8.62 -2.10
CA ASP A 179 17.88 -8.07 -2.04
C ASP A 179 18.90 -9.06 -2.64
N ALA A 180 20.19 -8.83 -2.40
CA ALA A 180 21.25 -9.70 -2.89
C ALA A 180 21.26 -11.11 -2.25
N SER A 181 20.58 -11.31 -1.11
CA SER A 181 20.49 -12.59 -0.42
C SER A 181 19.29 -13.43 -0.86
N GLY A 182 18.26 -12.82 -1.45
CA GLY A 182 17.13 -13.54 -2.05
C GLY A 182 15.83 -12.76 -2.01
N SER A 183 14.73 -13.47 -2.27
CA SER A 183 13.38 -12.94 -2.13
C SER A 183 12.75 -13.39 -0.81
N TYR A 184 12.03 -12.48 -0.18
CA TYR A 184 11.38 -12.70 1.10
C TYR A 184 9.93 -12.25 1.02
N LEU A 185 9.02 -13.09 1.53
CA LEU A 185 7.63 -12.73 1.74
C LEU A 185 7.47 -12.28 3.20
N LEU A 186 7.01 -11.06 3.40
CA LEU A 186 6.69 -10.51 4.71
C LEU A 186 5.18 -10.50 4.89
N ALA A 187 4.71 -11.08 5.99
CA ALA A 187 3.30 -11.18 6.34
C ALA A 187 3.03 -10.58 7.71
N THR A 188 2.02 -9.72 7.82
CA THR A 188 1.58 -9.23 9.13
C THR A 188 0.65 -10.24 9.79
N ASN A 189 1.12 -10.91 10.83
CA ASN A 189 0.30 -11.80 11.65
C ASN A 189 -0.27 -10.99 12.81
N PHE A 190 -1.46 -10.41 12.58
CA PHE A 190 -2.09 -9.47 13.49
C PHE A 190 -2.34 -10.11 14.85
N ARG A 191 -2.95 -11.30 14.91
CA ARG A 191 -3.27 -11.96 16.18
C ARG A 191 -2.04 -12.19 17.07
N PHE A 192 -0.92 -12.54 16.46
CA PHE A 192 0.33 -12.80 17.18
C PHE A 192 1.20 -11.54 17.39
N GLY A 193 0.82 -10.39 16.82
CA GLY A 193 1.51 -9.12 17.01
C GLY A 193 2.91 -9.09 16.40
N VAL A 194 3.13 -9.83 15.31
CA VAL A 194 4.45 -9.97 14.66
C VAL A 194 4.33 -9.82 13.14
N VAL A 195 5.42 -9.36 12.53
CA VAL A 195 5.67 -9.58 11.11
C VAL A 195 6.45 -10.89 10.99
N GLU A 196 5.95 -11.80 10.15
CA GLU A 196 6.61 -13.04 9.78
C GLU A 196 7.34 -12.86 8.46
N VAL A 197 8.55 -13.40 8.37
CA VAL A 197 9.41 -13.32 7.18
C VAL A 197 9.69 -14.74 6.69
N TYR A 198 9.24 -15.03 5.49
CA TYR A 198 9.42 -16.30 4.80
C TYR A 198 10.46 -16.16 3.70
N ASP A 199 11.29 -17.20 3.51
CA ASP A 199 12.18 -17.28 2.34
C ASP A 199 11.40 -17.63 1.06
N GLY A 200 12.10 -17.66 -0.08
CA GLY A 200 11.52 -17.99 -1.38
C GLY A 200 10.90 -19.40 -1.50
N HIS A 201 11.03 -20.24 -0.47
CA HIS A 201 10.43 -21.58 -0.39
C HIS A 201 9.32 -21.68 0.67
N PHE A 202 8.82 -20.54 1.16
CA PHE A 202 7.83 -20.45 2.24
C PHE A 202 8.31 -21.01 3.59
N HIS A 203 9.62 -21.10 3.84
CA HIS A 203 10.10 -21.39 5.19
C HIS A 203 10.13 -20.12 6.02
N LEU A 204 9.54 -20.16 7.21
CA LEU A 204 9.63 -19.08 8.18
C LEU A 204 11.09 -18.94 8.64
N VAL A 205 11.74 -17.84 8.27
CA VAL A 205 13.15 -17.57 8.61
C VAL A 205 13.31 -16.57 9.74
N ARG A 206 12.29 -15.74 9.99
CA ARG A 206 12.32 -14.72 11.04
C ARG A 206 10.92 -14.25 11.41
N THR A 207 10.79 -13.77 12.64
CA THR A 207 9.70 -12.87 13.04
C THR A 207 10.28 -11.61 13.67
N PHE A 208 9.56 -10.51 13.60
CA PHE A 208 9.91 -9.30 14.35
C PHE A 208 8.66 -8.54 14.84
N ARG A 209 8.85 -7.78 15.92
CA ARG A 209 7.89 -6.81 16.43
C ARG A 209 8.61 -5.64 17.07
N ASP A 210 7.99 -4.48 17.12
CA ASP A 210 8.50 -3.37 17.93
C ASP A 210 7.97 -3.48 19.37
N HIS A 211 8.87 -3.74 20.31
CA HIS A 211 8.56 -3.84 21.73
C HIS A 211 8.34 -2.48 22.42
N ARG A 212 8.59 -1.37 21.72
CA ARG A 212 8.35 -0.01 22.22
C ARG A 212 6.88 0.40 22.04
N LEU A 213 6.17 -0.25 21.13
CA LEU A 213 4.73 -0.07 20.97
C LEU A 213 3.99 -0.72 22.15
N PRO A 214 2.83 -0.17 22.57
CA PRO A 214 1.99 -0.83 23.55
C PRO A 214 1.61 -2.24 23.10
N SER A 215 1.54 -3.19 24.04
CA SER A 215 1.39 -4.62 23.74
C SER A 215 0.05 -5.00 23.12
N ASP A 216 -0.91 -4.09 23.14
CA ASP A 216 -2.22 -4.20 22.50
C ASP A 216 -2.21 -3.62 21.07
N PHE A 217 -1.05 -3.35 20.47
CA PHE A 217 -0.93 -2.99 19.05
C PHE A 217 -0.21 -4.09 18.27
N ALA A 218 -0.66 -4.31 17.04
CA ALA A 218 -0.11 -5.33 16.16
C ALA A 218 0.06 -4.81 14.72
N PRO A 219 1.01 -5.37 13.93
CA PRO A 219 1.15 -5.05 12.51
C PRO A 219 -0.16 -5.31 11.76
N PHE A 220 -0.72 -4.27 11.15
CA PHE A 220 -2.02 -4.32 10.46
C PHE A 220 -1.84 -4.39 8.94
N ASN A 221 -0.82 -3.74 8.39
CA ASN A 221 -0.39 -3.92 7.00
C ASN A 221 1.13 -3.77 6.86
N ILE A 222 1.67 -4.24 5.75
CA ILE A 222 3.06 -4.01 5.36
C ILE A 222 3.16 -3.80 3.84
N GLN A 223 3.90 -2.78 3.40
CA GLN A 223 4.14 -2.55 1.98
C GLN A 223 5.60 -2.16 1.71
N ASN A 224 6.12 -2.62 0.57
CA ASN A 224 7.37 -2.16 -0.01
C ASN A 224 7.09 -1.03 -1.01
N LEU A 225 7.37 0.21 -0.61
CA LEU A 225 7.15 1.41 -1.43
C LEU A 225 8.49 2.06 -1.74
N ASN A 226 8.85 2.11 -3.03
CA ASN A 226 10.13 2.65 -3.51
C ASN A 226 11.36 2.05 -2.80
N GLY A 227 11.34 0.75 -2.49
CA GLY A 227 12.43 0.04 -1.82
C GLY A 227 12.48 0.22 -0.30
N HIS A 228 11.45 0.84 0.30
CA HIS A 228 11.32 1.01 1.74
C HIS A 228 10.13 0.22 2.27
N LEU A 229 10.34 -0.53 3.36
CA LEU A 229 9.28 -1.25 4.04
C LEU A 229 8.57 -0.32 5.02
N TYR A 230 7.26 -0.16 4.83
CA TYR A 230 6.36 0.55 5.73
C TYR A 230 5.43 -0.45 6.39
N VAL A 231 5.38 -0.42 7.72
CA VAL A 231 4.46 -1.23 8.52
C VAL A 231 3.45 -0.29 9.16
N THR A 232 2.17 -0.57 8.99
CA THR A 232 1.13 0.07 9.80
C THR A 232 0.78 -0.82 10.97
N TYR A 233 0.39 -0.22 12.09
CA TYR A 233 -0.05 -0.94 13.28
C TYR A 233 -1.40 -0.41 13.71
N ALA A 234 -2.27 -1.31 14.17
CA ALA A 234 -3.56 -0.97 14.76
C ALA A 234 -3.67 -1.56 16.15
N LYS A 235 -4.49 -0.91 16.99
CA LYS A 235 -4.83 -1.43 18.31
C LYS A 235 -5.70 -2.68 18.13
N GLN A 236 -5.42 -3.75 18.86
CA GLN A 236 -6.18 -5.00 18.82
C GLN A 236 -7.38 -4.96 19.77
N ASP A 237 -8.42 -5.67 19.38
CA ASP A 237 -9.51 -6.03 20.26
C ASP A 237 -9.09 -7.12 21.27
N ALA A 238 -10.01 -7.53 22.14
CA ALA A 238 -9.72 -8.53 23.17
C ALA A 238 -9.41 -9.91 22.57
N GLU A 239 -10.04 -10.28 21.45
CA GLU A 239 -9.80 -11.54 20.75
C GLU A 239 -8.51 -11.49 19.93
N ARG A 240 -7.98 -10.30 19.67
CA ARG A 240 -6.86 -10.04 18.77
C ARG A 240 -7.16 -10.44 17.33
N HIS A 241 -8.44 -10.46 16.96
CA HIS A 241 -8.87 -10.69 15.59
C HIS A 241 -8.89 -9.38 14.81
N ASP A 242 -9.46 -8.34 15.43
CA ASP A 242 -9.83 -7.10 14.77
C ASP A 242 -9.24 -5.88 15.44
N ASP A 243 -9.26 -4.77 14.72
CA ASP A 243 -8.78 -3.51 15.25
C ASP A 243 -9.83 -2.84 16.14
N VAL A 244 -9.34 -2.03 17.08
CA VAL A 244 -10.17 -1.08 17.83
C VAL A 244 -9.99 0.30 17.21
N LYS A 245 -10.96 0.70 16.38
CA LYS A 245 -11.03 2.04 15.78
C LYS A 245 -11.00 3.14 16.83
N GLY A 246 -10.34 4.25 16.51
CA GLY A 246 -10.26 5.45 17.34
C GLY A 246 -9.06 6.32 16.99
N VAL A 247 -9.19 7.63 17.23
CA VAL A 247 -8.07 8.58 17.11
C VAL A 247 -6.91 8.12 18.00
N GLY A 248 -5.70 8.06 17.45
CA GLY A 248 -4.52 7.60 18.16
C GLY A 248 -4.36 6.07 18.21
N ASN A 249 -5.34 5.28 17.74
CA ASN A 249 -5.26 3.83 17.66
C ASN A 249 -4.53 3.36 16.40
N GLY A 250 -3.41 4.02 16.07
CA GLY A 250 -2.55 3.60 14.99
C GLY A 250 -1.10 4.04 15.15
N PHE A 251 -0.21 3.31 14.50
CA PHE A 251 1.17 3.73 14.23
C PHE A 251 1.53 3.44 12.77
N VAL A 252 2.51 4.17 12.26
CA VAL A 252 3.17 3.85 10.98
C VAL A 252 4.68 3.95 11.18
N GLU A 253 5.39 2.91 10.80
CA GLU A 253 6.85 2.84 10.89
C GLU A 253 7.47 2.49 9.54
N ARG A 254 8.63 3.05 9.27
CA ARG A 254 9.52 2.57 8.22
C ARG A 254 10.58 1.67 8.85
N VAL A 255 10.71 0.46 8.35
CA VAL A 255 11.62 -0.57 8.89
C VAL A 255 12.56 -1.10 7.80
N ASP A 256 13.60 -1.82 8.20
CA ASP A 256 14.26 -2.79 7.32
C ASP A 256 13.68 -4.20 7.52
N ILE A 257 14.15 -5.15 6.71
CA ILE A 257 13.68 -6.54 6.75
C ILE A 257 13.96 -7.25 8.09
N PHE A 258 14.84 -6.71 8.92
CA PHE A 258 15.12 -7.23 10.26
C PHE A 258 14.23 -6.63 11.35
N GLY A 259 13.33 -5.71 10.98
CA GLY A 259 12.49 -4.96 11.92
C GLY A 259 13.19 -3.77 12.56
N THR A 260 14.36 -3.35 12.04
CA THR A 260 15.04 -2.16 12.57
C THR A 260 14.34 -0.91 12.11
N ILE A 261 13.90 -0.09 13.06
CA ILE A 261 13.09 1.09 12.77
C ILE A 261 13.96 2.23 12.26
N LYS A 262 13.57 2.78 11.11
CA LYS A 262 14.24 3.87 10.39
C LYS A 262 13.49 5.19 10.48
N ALA A 263 12.19 5.16 10.73
CA ALA A 263 11.33 6.30 11.02
C ALA A 263 10.03 5.80 11.66
N SER A 264 9.37 6.63 12.46
CA SER A 264 8.07 6.32 13.07
C SER A 264 7.27 7.62 13.15
N VAL A 265 5.95 7.53 13.01
CA VAL A 265 5.06 8.66 13.25
C VAL A 265 5.05 8.99 14.75
N HIS A 266 5.36 10.25 15.10
CA HIS A 266 5.41 10.68 16.50
C HIS A 266 4.05 11.10 17.05
N ASP A 267 3.25 11.80 16.25
CA ASP A 267 1.92 12.28 16.62
C ASP A 267 0.86 11.41 15.96
N ARG A 268 0.01 10.80 16.78
CA ARG A 268 -0.91 9.75 16.37
C ARG A 268 -2.34 10.26 16.20
N ASP A 269 -2.59 11.54 16.42
CA ASP A 269 -3.92 12.13 16.30
C ASP A 269 -4.47 12.03 14.85
N ASP A 270 -3.57 11.89 13.87
CA ASP A 270 -3.89 11.66 12.46
C ASP A 270 -4.10 10.16 12.10
N LEU A 271 -3.92 9.23 13.05
CA LEU A 271 -3.93 7.79 12.81
C LEU A 271 -5.09 7.09 13.53
N ASN A 272 -5.84 6.29 12.77
CA ASN A 272 -7.02 5.57 13.23
C ASN A 272 -7.13 4.24 12.45
N SER A 273 -6.56 3.18 13.00
CA SER A 273 -6.41 1.88 12.34
C SER A 273 -5.84 2.01 10.91
N PRO A 274 -4.62 2.59 10.73
CA PRO A 274 -4.05 2.83 9.41
C PRO A 274 -3.77 1.51 8.68
N TRP A 275 -4.22 1.39 7.42
CA TRP A 275 -3.97 0.20 6.58
C TRP A 275 -3.47 0.59 5.19
N GLY A 276 -4.17 1.49 4.51
CA GLY A 276 -3.84 1.91 3.15
C GLY A 276 -2.54 2.71 3.10
N LEU A 277 -1.65 2.38 2.17
CA LEU A 277 -0.40 3.10 1.97
C LEU A 277 -0.17 3.32 0.46
N ALA A 278 0.25 4.52 0.08
CA ALA A 278 0.68 4.81 -1.29
C ALA A 278 1.64 5.99 -1.32
N ILE A 279 2.58 6.04 -2.27
CA ILE A 279 3.31 7.27 -2.56
C ILE A 279 2.49 8.07 -3.56
N ALA A 280 2.03 9.25 -3.17
CA ALA A 280 1.20 10.10 -4.02
C ALA A 280 1.90 10.41 -5.36
N PRO A 281 1.20 10.32 -6.50
CA PRO A 281 1.77 10.61 -7.81
C PRO A 281 2.11 12.11 -7.94
N ARG A 282 2.86 12.46 -8.98
CA ARG A 282 3.30 13.85 -9.21
C ARG A 282 2.13 14.82 -9.41
N SER A 283 1.00 14.32 -9.90
CA SER A 283 -0.24 15.07 -10.11
C SER A 283 -0.95 15.48 -8.82
N PHE A 284 -0.59 14.93 -7.66
CA PHE A 284 -1.32 15.15 -6.39
C PHE A 284 -0.98 16.48 -5.68
N GLY A 285 -0.68 17.53 -6.45
CA GLY A 285 -0.41 18.88 -5.97
C GLY A 285 0.58 18.93 -4.80
N ARG A 286 0.20 19.58 -3.70
CA ARG A 286 1.03 19.69 -2.49
C ARG A 286 1.40 18.35 -1.85
N PHE A 287 0.64 17.28 -2.14
CA PHE A 287 0.88 15.95 -1.62
C PHE A 287 1.80 15.11 -2.51
N ALA A 288 2.22 15.61 -3.68
CA ALA A 288 3.13 14.89 -4.58
C ALA A 288 4.36 14.33 -3.84
N GLY A 289 4.61 13.03 -4.06
CA GLY A 289 5.72 12.28 -3.45
C GLY A 289 5.62 12.10 -1.93
N LYS A 290 4.49 12.40 -1.31
CA LYS A 290 4.22 12.10 0.11
C LYS A 290 3.69 10.69 0.26
N LEU A 291 3.93 10.10 1.42
CA LEU A 291 3.28 8.85 1.82
C LEU A 291 1.85 9.19 2.23
N LEU A 292 0.88 8.70 1.48
CA LEU A 292 -0.52 8.70 1.86
C LEU A 292 -0.75 7.51 2.79
N VAL A 293 -1.47 7.76 3.88
CA VAL A 293 -1.89 6.78 4.86
C VAL A 293 -3.41 6.86 4.95
N GLY A 294 -4.08 5.79 4.51
CA GLY A 294 -5.52 5.62 4.63
C GLY A 294 -5.87 4.97 5.97
N ASN A 295 -6.76 5.63 6.72
CA ASN A 295 -7.25 5.15 8.00
C ASN A 295 -8.54 4.37 7.80
N PHE A 296 -8.51 3.06 8.11
CA PHE A 296 -9.70 2.22 8.05
C PHE A 296 -10.78 2.69 9.05
N GLY A 297 -10.36 3.20 10.20
CA GLY A 297 -11.29 3.49 11.28
C GLY A 297 -12.19 4.71 11.08
N ASP A 298 -11.82 5.67 10.22
CA ASP A 298 -12.64 6.85 9.91
C ASP A 298 -12.67 7.26 8.44
N GLY A 299 -11.96 6.52 7.58
CA GLY A 299 -11.91 6.75 6.14
C GLY A 299 -11.02 7.91 5.71
N ALA A 300 -10.36 8.62 6.63
CA ALA A 300 -9.52 9.77 6.29
C ALA A 300 -8.20 9.33 5.67
N ILE A 301 -7.65 10.16 4.77
CA ILE A 301 -6.32 9.95 4.19
C ILE A 301 -5.40 11.08 4.60
N HIS A 302 -4.34 10.75 5.35
CA HIS A 302 -3.33 11.70 5.80
C HIS A 302 -2.04 11.55 5.00
N ALA A 303 -1.35 12.66 4.73
CA ALA A 303 -0.08 12.66 4.03
C ALA A 303 1.10 12.86 4.99
N PHE A 304 2.19 12.13 4.78
CA PHE A 304 3.40 12.19 5.59
C PHE A 304 4.64 12.34 4.72
N ARG A 305 5.71 12.98 5.22
CA ARG A 305 7.01 12.99 4.53
C ARG A 305 7.65 11.59 4.63
N PRO A 306 7.96 10.89 3.52
CA PRO A 306 8.47 9.51 3.58
C PRO A 306 9.78 9.33 4.38
N GLY A 307 10.62 10.37 4.43
CA GLY A 307 11.93 10.32 5.08
C GLY A 307 11.88 10.27 6.61
N ASN A 308 10.91 10.94 7.23
CA ASN A 308 10.82 11.12 8.68
C ASN A 308 9.40 11.00 9.25
N LEU A 309 8.41 10.66 8.41
CA LEU A 309 7.01 10.45 8.77
C LEU A 309 6.36 11.61 9.55
N HIS A 310 6.80 12.85 9.30
CA HIS A 310 6.09 14.03 9.80
C HIS A 310 4.85 14.33 8.94
N ALA A 311 3.73 14.60 9.61
CA ALA A 311 2.43 14.92 9.01
C ALA A 311 2.46 16.14 8.09
N ARG A 312 1.67 16.09 7.02
CA ARG A 312 1.49 17.13 5.99
C ARG A 312 0.01 17.44 5.75
N GLY A 313 -0.85 16.99 6.67
CA GLY A 313 -2.28 17.22 6.66
C GLY A 313 -3.06 16.18 5.88
N ALA A 314 -4.39 16.26 6.01
CA ALA A 314 -5.34 15.38 5.37
C ALA A 314 -5.69 15.82 3.93
N LEU A 315 -6.06 14.83 3.11
CA LEU A 315 -6.71 15.06 1.83
C LEU A 315 -8.11 15.63 2.07
N LYS A 316 -8.46 16.64 1.27
CA LYS A 316 -9.75 17.33 1.35
C LYS A 316 -10.51 17.13 0.04
N THR A 317 -11.81 16.91 0.13
CA THR A 317 -12.72 16.89 -1.02
C THR A 317 -13.29 18.29 -1.26
N ASP A 318 -13.77 18.56 -2.48
CA ASP A 318 -14.69 19.67 -2.67
C ASP A 318 -16.02 19.36 -1.94
N GLY A 319 -16.54 20.37 -1.25
CA GLY A 319 -17.95 20.41 -0.90
C GLY A 319 -18.61 21.40 -1.85
N ALA A 320 -19.81 21.11 -2.33
CA ALA A 320 -20.62 22.02 -3.14
C ALA A 320 -20.91 23.39 -2.48
N HIS A 321 -20.44 23.62 -1.25
CA HIS A 321 -20.58 24.85 -0.50
C HIS A 321 -19.30 25.15 0.29
N GLU A 322 -18.51 26.13 -0.16
CA GLU A 322 -17.52 27.01 0.53
C GLU A 322 -16.61 26.49 1.68
N LYS A 323 -16.71 25.24 2.14
CA LYS A 323 -15.90 24.63 3.18
C LYS A 323 -15.37 23.30 2.69
N ARG A 324 -14.05 23.22 2.56
CA ARG A 324 -13.32 21.97 2.29
C ARG A 324 -13.57 21.01 3.45
N HIS A 325 -14.14 19.85 3.16
CA HIS A 325 -14.32 18.77 4.13
C HIS A 325 -13.18 17.76 4.00
N ASP A 326 -12.88 17.03 5.08
CA ASP A 326 -12.02 15.86 5.00
C ASP A 326 -12.63 14.84 4.04
N LEU A 327 -11.83 14.36 3.08
CA LEU A 327 -12.22 13.22 2.29
C LEU A 327 -12.29 12.01 3.23
N LYS A 328 -13.46 11.37 3.29
CA LYS A 328 -13.69 10.17 4.09
C LYS A 328 -14.33 9.09 3.23
N ILE A 329 -13.70 7.92 3.21
CA ILE A 329 -14.20 6.72 2.54
C ILE A 329 -14.53 5.70 3.62
N ASP A 330 -15.81 5.40 3.83
CA ASP A 330 -16.23 4.42 4.83
C ASP A 330 -15.58 3.06 4.58
N GLY A 331 -14.97 2.46 5.61
CA GLY A 331 -14.26 1.19 5.51
C GLY A 331 -13.01 1.20 4.62
N LEU A 332 -12.29 2.32 4.49
CA LEU A 332 -11.11 2.44 3.62
C LEU A 332 -10.02 1.40 3.95
N TRP A 333 -9.73 0.52 2.99
CA TRP A 333 -8.64 -0.45 3.08
C TRP A 333 -7.41 0.00 2.31
N ALA A 334 -7.28 -0.38 1.03
CA ALA A 334 -6.05 -0.18 0.27
C ALA A 334 -5.98 1.18 -0.42
N LEU A 335 -4.75 1.63 -0.67
CA LEU A 335 -4.42 2.69 -1.61
C LEU A 335 -3.34 2.16 -2.57
N ILE A 336 -3.42 2.52 -3.85
CA ILE A 336 -2.40 2.20 -4.85
C ILE A 336 -2.43 3.21 -6.00
N VAL A 337 -1.28 3.64 -6.53
CA VAL A 337 -1.24 4.53 -7.71
C VAL A 337 -1.55 3.73 -8.97
N GLY A 338 -2.17 4.30 -10.00
CA GLY A 338 -2.35 3.56 -11.26
C GLY A 338 -1.03 3.23 -11.97
N ASN A 339 -1.02 2.18 -12.78
CA ASN A 339 0.19 1.71 -13.47
C ASN A 339 0.36 2.18 -14.92
N GLY A 340 -0.60 2.96 -15.45
CA GLY A 340 -0.60 3.44 -16.83
C GLY A 340 -0.91 2.37 -17.88
N GLY A 341 -1.18 1.13 -17.45
CA GLY A 341 -1.65 0.02 -18.28
C GLY A 341 -3.09 -0.35 -17.92
N LYS A 342 -3.37 -1.65 -17.75
CA LYS A 342 -4.71 -2.11 -17.32
C LYS A 342 -5.04 -1.73 -15.89
N GLY A 343 -4.05 -1.37 -15.07
CA GLY A 343 -4.19 -0.90 -13.69
C GLY A 343 -4.35 0.61 -13.63
N GLY A 344 -5.05 1.21 -14.58
CA GLY A 344 -5.53 2.58 -14.48
C GLY A 344 -4.49 3.68 -14.67
N ASP A 345 -4.94 4.91 -14.48
CA ASP A 345 -4.18 6.14 -14.72
C ASP A 345 -3.12 6.37 -13.63
N LYS A 346 -1.88 6.59 -14.05
CA LYS A 346 -0.72 6.87 -13.17
C LYS A 346 -0.85 8.18 -12.37
N ASP A 347 -1.74 9.07 -12.80
CA ASP A 347 -1.97 10.36 -12.15
C ASP A 347 -3.10 10.28 -11.12
N LYS A 348 -3.63 9.07 -10.86
CA LYS A 348 -4.69 8.78 -9.87
C LYS A 348 -4.22 7.81 -8.79
N VAL A 349 -4.86 7.90 -7.63
CA VAL A 349 -4.76 6.91 -6.56
C VAL A 349 -6.05 6.10 -6.53
N TYR A 350 -5.95 4.79 -6.67
CA TYR A 350 -7.04 3.84 -6.57
C TYR A 350 -7.17 3.34 -5.13
N PHE A 351 -8.39 3.03 -4.72
CA PHE A 351 -8.68 2.55 -3.38
C PHE A 351 -9.69 1.42 -3.39
N SER A 352 -9.67 0.63 -2.32
CA SER A 352 -10.70 -0.35 -1.99
C SER A 352 -11.25 -0.05 -0.61
N ALA A 353 -12.50 -0.44 -0.37
CA ALA A 353 -13.15 -0.25 0.91
C ALA A 353 -14.20 -1.33 1.19
N GLY A 354 -14.42 -1.58 2.48
CA GLY A 354 -15.51 -2.38 3.04
C GLY A 354 -16.51 -1.50 3.80
N PRO A 355 -17.35 -0.71 3.10
CA PRO A 355 -18.34 0.14 3.75
C PRO A 355 -19.42 -0.66 4.49
N ASN A 356 -20.25 0.03 5.27
CA ASN A 356 -21.37 -0.56 6.00
C ASN A 356 -20.91 -1.67 6.98
N GLY A 357 -19.83 -1.39 7.72
CA GLY A 357 -19.24 -2.37 8.63
C GLY A 357 -18.76 -3.62 7.92
N GLU A 358 -18.10 -3.43 6.77
CA GLU A 358 -17.51 -4.50 5.94
C GLU A 358 -18.52 -5.46 5.31
N ALA A 359 -19.82 -5.13 5.33
CA ALA A 359 -20.84 -5.95 4.68
C ALA A 359 -20.86 -5.79 3.16
N ASP A 360 -20.55 -4.57 2.68
CA ASP A 360 -20.57 -4.20 1.27
C ASP A 360 -19.13 -3.99 0.77
N GLY A 361 -18.92 -3.74 -0.53
CA GLY A 361 -17.58 -3.50 -1.07
C GLY A 361 -17.53 -2.45 -2.17
N LEU A 362 -16.43 -1.70 -2.17
CA LEU A 362 -16.22 -0.58 -3.09
C LEU A 362 -14.78 -0.59 -3.62
N PHE A 363 -14.63 -0.41 -4.92
CA PHE A 363 -13.37 -0.10 -5.61
C PHE A 363 -13.54 1.20 -6.38
N GLY A 364 -12.62 2.15 -6.16
CA GLY A 364 -12.72 3.48 -6.74
C GLY A 364 -11.36 4.13 -7.01
N ASN A 365 -11.41 5.38 -7.46
CA ASN A 365 -10.23 6.21 -7.64
C ASN A 365 -10.40 7.63 -7.10
N LEU A 366 -9.26 8.25 -6.85
CA LEU A 366 -9.07 9.60 -6.37
C LEU A 366 -8.22 10.36 -7.39
N ALA A 367 -8.74 11.47 -7.87
CA ALA A 367 -8.04 12.37 -8.78
C ALA A 367 -7.84 13.73 -8.12
N PHE A 368 -6.63 14.28 -8.19
CA PHE A 368 -6.38 15.64 -7.71
C PHE A 368 -6.73 16.63 -8.82
N VAL A 369 -7.58 17.61 -8.51
CA VAL A 369 -8.00 18.67 -9.42
C VAL A 369 -7.45 19.98 -8.90
N HIS A 370 -6.69 20.68 -9.74
CA HIS A 370 -6.17 22.01 -9.45
C HIS A 370 -7.30 23.03 -9.45
N HIS A 371 -7.22 24.03 -8.57
CA HIS A 371 -8.01 25.24 -8.80
C HIS A 371 -7.44 25.95 -10.02
N GLU A 372 -8.28 26.21 -11.02
CA GLU A 372 -8.01 27.29 -11.94
C GLU A 372 -8.17 28.58 -11.11
N ASP A 373 -7.09 29.33 -10.94
CA ASP A 373 -7.22 30.72 -10.52
C ASP A 373 -8.03 31.40 -11.65
N ASP A 374 -9.20 31.93 -11.34
CA ASP A 374 -9.96 32.82 -12.23
C ASP A 374 -9.10 34.07 -12.48
N ASP A 375 -8.11 33.95 -13.36
CA ASP A 375 -7.44 35.06 -14.01
C ASP A 375 -8.38 35.54 -15.12
N GLN A 376 -9.61 35.91 -14.75
CA GLN A 376 -10.36 36.87 -15.52
C GLN A 376 -9.62 38.19 -15.36
N GLY A 377 -8.67 38.40 -16.27
CA GLY A 377 -8.13 39.71 -16.50
C GLY A 377 -9.29 40.68 -16.66
N GLU A 378 -9.42 41.58 -15.69
CA GLU A 378 -10.06 42.89 -15.89
C GLU A 378 -9.25 43.62 -16.97
N ASN A 379 -9.48 43.23 -18.22
CA ASN A 379 -9.17 44.04 -19.37
C ASN A 379 -10.42 44.83 -19.71
N GLU A 380 -10.29 46.14 -19.47
CA GLU A 380 -10.89 47.23 -20.22
C GLU A 380 -12.41 47.41 -20.09
N ASP A 381 -12.80 48.47 -19.36
CA ASP A 381 -13.47 49.62 -19.97
C ASP A 381 -13.12 50.93 -19.23
#